data_AF-A0A369QQJ4-F1
#
_entry.id   AF-A0A369QQJ4-F1
#
_cell.length_a   1.000
_cell.length_b   1.000
_cell.length_c   1.000
_cell.angle_alpha   90.00
_cell.angle_beta   90.00
_cell.angle_gamma   90.00
#
_symmetry.space_group_name_H-M   'P 1'
#
loop_
_entity.id
_entity.type
_entity.pdbx_description
1 polymer ?
#
loop_
_entity_poly.entity_id
_entity_poly.type
_entity_poly.pdbx_seq_one_letter_code
_entity_poly.pdbx_strand_id
1 'polypeptide(L)'
;MKMEFCTFPELIEERDRFLKNYGIERLAICPIEEIKNIKPKEKRKCRFCGRDYSQTTFNNISHIIPELLGNKYLISDFECDSCNDFFGKKYENNLANFLGVSRTLSGVKSKDNKIPIFNSSGYKLLAKRKEFYGIKDGISLSLPTLAKGIFTIDDRAGKAEIKFLKPSYVPIKVYKAFLKVALSIIPEKYVDDYKYAFQHLKEDDNFFSEVAKIAYYELPHNHSVANPICFLFRKFEPKNRIPNHVFALYFQSYIFQFPLPFSLTDKNNGLYNGSPSSVTLCPPILFSEPKLGAKYFRIIKDFSSQNNIKEEEFITFSFEPNIMSDLKAYDIKTGEVTDITFNPEDIAEIYMVPYDSKLSLFDNSDLSEEPNNLTD
;
A
#
# COMPACT_ATOMS: atom_id res chain seq x y z
N MET A 1 -17.10 23.58 0.61
CA MET A 1 -17.49 22.18 0.87
C MET A 1 -16.95 21.82 2.25
N LYS A 2 -17.81 21.69 3.29
CA LYS A 2 -17.38 21.08 4.56
C LYS A 2 -17.22 19.60 4.28
N MET A 3 -15.99 19.12 4.23
CA MET A 3 -15.72 17.68 4.12
C MET A 3 -16.05 17.09 5.49
N GLU A 4 -17.16 16.35 5.59
CA GLU A 4 -17.47 15.62 6.82
C GLU A 4 -16.50 14.44 6.92
N PHE A 5 -15.67 14.45 7.96
CA PHE A 5 -14.72 13.38 8.24
C PHE A 5 -15.47 12.20 8.87
N CYS A 6 -15.99 11.31 8.03
CA CYS A 6 -16.53 10.03 8.47
C CYS A 6 -15.40 9.17 9.05
N THR A 7 -15.70 8.39 10.08
CA THR A 7 -14.81 7.37 10.64
C THR A 7 -15.66 6.21 11.16
N PHE A 8 -15.04 5.14 11.64
CA PHE A 8 -15.77 4.04 12.27
C PHE A 8 -16.47 4.52 13.56
N PRO A 9 -17.70 4.08 13.85
CA PRO A 9 -18.48 4.57 14.99
C PRO A 9 -17.72 4.55 16.33
N GLU A 10 -16.95 3.50 16.59
CA GLU A 10 -16.14 3.32 17.79
C GLU A 10 -14.91 4.26 17.88
N LEU A 11 -14.53 4.90 16.77
CA LEU A 11 -13.40 5.84 16.71
C LEU A 11 -13.82 7.32 16.72
N ILE A 12 -15.12 7.61 16.85
CA ILE A 12 -15.64 8.98 16.84
C ILE A 12 -15.01 9.83 17.96
N GLU A 13 -14.89 9.29 19.17
CA GLU A 13 -14.26 10.01 20.29
C GLU A 13 -12.76 10.25 20.08
N GLU A 14 -12.04 9.25 19.54
CA GLU A 14 -10.61 9.40 19.18
C GLU A 14 -10.44 10.50 18.12
N ARG A 15 -11.33 10.54 17.14
CA ARG A 15 -11.34 11.54 16.06
C ARG A 15 -11.57 12.93 16.65
N ASP A 16 -12.58 13.10 17.47
CA ASP A 16 -12.93 14.40 18.03
C ASP A 16 -11.81 14.93 18.94
N ARG A 17 -11.17 14.05 19.71
CA ARG A 17 -9.97 14.38 20.51
C ARG A 17 -8.80 14.81 19.63
N PHE A 18 -8.55 14.11 18.52
CA PHE A 18 -7.49 14.47 17.58
C PHE A 18 -7.77 15.82 16.91
N LEU A 19 -8.97 16.01 16.36
CA LEU A 19 -9.39 17.21 15.65
C LEU A 19 -9.49 18.45 16.55
N LYS A 20 -9.61 18.28 17.88
CA LYS A 20 -9.48 19.38 18.85
C LYS A 20 -8.05 19.94 18.91
N ASN A 21 -7.05 19.12 18.62
CA ASN A 21 -5.63 19.48 18.76
C ASN A 21 -4.93 19.74 17.42
N TYR A 22 -5.44 19.19 16.32
CA TYR A 22 -4.80 19.24 15.00
C TYR A 22 -5.76 19.73 13.90
N GLY A 23 -5.21 20.51 12.97
CA GLY A 23 -5.84 20.86 11.70
C GLY A 23 -5.11 20.24 10.50
N ILE A 24 -5.75 20.19 9.34
CA ILE A 24 -5.08 19.79 8.09
C ILE A 24 -4.23 20.97 7.62
N GLU A 25 -2.90 20.81 7.65
CA GLU A 25 -1.96 21.78 7.07
C GLU A 25 -1.80 21.55 5.57
N ARG A 26 -1.81 20.28 5.14
CA ARG A 26 -1.75 19.94 3.71
C ARG A 26 -2.49 18.65 3.40
N LEU A 27 -3.18 18.67 2.27
CA LEU A 27 -3.74 17.49 1.60
C LEU A 27 -3.03 17.37 0.25
N ALA A 28 -2.33 16.27 0.02
CA ALA A 28 -1.68 15.96 -1.26
C ALA A 28 -2.39 14.76 -1.89
N ILE A 29 -3.01 15.00 -3.04
CA ILE A 29 -3.73 13.98 -3.82
C ILE A 29 -2.96 13.81 -5.13
N CYS A 30 -2.76 12.56 -5.56
CA CYS A 30 -2.18 12.31 -6.87
C CYS A 30 -3.11 12.85 -7.97
N PRO A 31 -2.62 13.75 -8.85
CA PRO A 31 -3.42 14.21 -9.96
C PRO A 31 -3.61 13.09 -10.98
N ILE A 32 -4.69 13.18 -11.76
CA ILE A 32 -5.02 12.24 -12.84
C ILE A 32 -4.32 12.57 -14.16
N GLU A 33 -3.72 13.76 -14.26
CA GLU A 33 -3.00 14.26 -15.43
C GLU A 33 -1.64 14.84 -15.02
N GLU A 34 -0.74 14.94 -15.99
CA GLU A 34 0.61 15.45 -15.80
C GLU A 34 0.62 16.93 -15.38
N ILE A 35 1.43 17.25 -14.36
CA ILE A 35 1.60 18.62 -13.87
C ILE A 35 2.48 19.39 -14.86
N LYS A 36 1.93 20.44 -15.47
CA LYS A 36 2.65 21.25 -16.49
C LYS A 36 3.46 22.41 -15.90
N ASN A 37 3.04 22.97 -14.77
CA ASN A 37 3.63 24.19 -14.19
C ASN A 37 4.70 23.88 -13.14
N ILE A 38 5.80 23.28 -13.57
CA ILE A 38 6.93 22.93 -12.72
C ILE A 38 7.96 24.06 -12.74
N LYS A 39 8.60 24.36 -11.60
CA LYS A 39 9.67 25.38 -11.53
C LYS A 39 10.79 25.08 -12.56
N PRO A 40 11.29 26.10 -13.29
CA PRO A 40 12.45 25.94 -14.19
C PRO A 40 13.67 25.37 -13.45
N LYS A 41 14.44 24.49 -14.11
CA LYS A 41 15.53 23.72 -13.49
C LYS A 41 16.57 24.62 -12.82
N GLU A 42 16.89 25.74 -13.46
CA GLU A 42 17.88 26.73 -13.05
C GLU A 42 17.48 27.45 -11.75
N LYS A 43 16.19 27.41 -11.40
CA LYS A 43 15.64 27.99 -10.17
C LYS A 43 15.43 26.95 -9.07
N ARG A 44 15.76 25.68 -9.30
CA ARG A 44 15.51 24.59 -8.34
C ARG A 44 16.61 24.52 -7.29
N LYS A 45 16.20 24.15 -6.08
CA LYS A 45 17.07 23.80 -4.96
C LYS A 45 16.55 22.51 -4.36
N CYS A 46 17.44 21.54 -4.16
CA CYS A 46 17.07 20.27 -3.59
C CYS A 46 16.82 20.44 -2.09
N ARG A 47 15.62 20.13 -1.61
CA ARG A 47 15.32 20.22 -0.16
C ARG A 47 16.00 19.13 0.67
N PHE A 48 16.39 18.01 0.05
CA PHE A 48 17.01 16.88 0.75
C PHE A 48 18.50 17.05 0.99
N CYS A 49 19.24 17.65 0.05
CA CYS A 49 20.69 17.84 0.18
C CYS A 49 21.10 19.32 0.22
N GLY A 50 20.16 20.25 0.05
CA GLY A 50 20.41 21.70 0.07
C GLY A 50 21.10 22.25 -1.18
N ARG A 51 21.55 21.39 -2.11
CA ARG A 51 22.25 21.80 -3.34
C ARG A 51 21.32 22.43 -4.36
N ASP A 52 21.78 23.50 -5.01
CA ASP A 52 21.08 24.16 -6.11
C ASP A 52 21.55 23.65 -7.49
N TYR A 53 20.96 24.20 -8.55
CA TYR A 53 21.26 23.83 -9.94
C TYR A 53 22.75 23.96 -10.34
N SER A 54 23.53 24.82 -9.67
CA SER A 54 24.97 24.94 -9.96
C SER A 54 25.79 23.76 -9.41
N GLN A 55 25.21 22.99 -8.47
CA GLN A 55 25.88 21.91 -7.74
C GLN A 55 25.28 20.53 -8.01
N THR A 56 24.13 20.44 -8.68
CA THR A 56 23.42 19.18 -8.95
C THR A 56 22.46 19.31 -10.14
N THR A 57 21.95 18.19 -10.63
CA THR A 57 21.05 18.14 -11.79
C THR A 57 19.62 17.78 -11.38
N PHE A 58 18.66 18.20 -12.20
CA PHE A 58 17.21 17.96 -12.02
C PHE A 58 16.60 17.45 -13.33
N ASN A 59 17.24 16.44 -13.93
CA ASN A 59 16.82 15.85 -15.20
C ASN A 59 15.79 14.74 -15.03
N ASN A 60 15.80 14.05 -13.89
CA ASN A 60 14.86 12.98 -13.57
C ASN A 60 13.49 13.53 -13.18
N ILE A 61 12.46 12.76 -13.48
CA ILE A 61 11.11 12.99 -12.96
C ILE A 61 11.06 12.40 -11.55
N SER A 62 11.23 13.27 -10.56
CA SER A 62 11.19 12.89 -9.14
C SER A 62 9.75 12.89 -8.64
N HIS A 63 9.26 11.74 -8.15
CA HIS A 63 7.91 11.61 -7.63
C HIS A 63 7.86 11.90 -6.12
N ILE A 64 6.86 12.68 -5.66
CA ILE A 64 6.65 12.94 -4.23
C ILE A 64 6.25 11.64 -3.52
N ILE A 65 5.25 10.95 -4.07
CA ILE A 65 4.84 9.61 -3.67
C ILE A 65 5.45 8.62 -4.67
N PRO A 66 6.19 7.58 -4.26
CA PRO A 66 6.74 6.58 -5.17
C PRO A 66 5.69 5.98 -6.12
N GLU A 67 6.08 5.72 -7.37
CA GLU A 67 5.19 5.11 -8.37
C GLU A 67 4.72 3.71 -7.95
N LEU A 68 5.51 3.00 -7.14
CA LEU A 68 5.14 1.69 -6.59
C LEU A 68 3.87 1.74 -5.71
N LEU A 69 3.48 2.93 -5.24
CA LEU A 69 2.25 3.20 -4.51
C LEU A 69 1.12 3.69 -5.44
N GLY A 70 1.32 3.81 -6.74
CA GLY A 70 0.29 4.21 -7.70
C GLY A 70 0.23 5.70 -8.02
N ASN A 71 1.25 6.48 -7.63
CA ASN A 71 1.42 7.83 -8.16
C ASN A 71 2.00 7.81 -9.58
N LYS A 72 1.54 8.70 -10.46
CA LYS A 72 2.14 8.93 -11.77
C LYS A 72 2.52 10.38 -12.04
N TYR A 73 1.81 11.32 -11.43
CA TYR A 73 1.86 12.72 -11.85
C TYR A 73 2.14 13.68 -10.70
N LEU A 74 2.08 13.23 -9.44
CA LEU A 74 2.48 14.05 -8.28
C LEU A 74 4.02 14.05 -8.17
N ILE A 75 4.63 14.99 -8.89
CA ILE A 75 6.08 15.14 -9.03
C ILE A 75 6.61 16.34 -8.23
N SER A 76 7.92 16.35 -8.00
CA SER A 76 8.62 17.41 -7.27
C SER A 76 9.58 18.18 -8.16
N ASP A 77 9.74 19.47 -7.87
CA ASP A 77 10.75 20.36 -8.46
C ASP A 77 11.88 20.70 -7.49
N PHE A 78 11.92 19.98 -6.37
CA PHE A 78 12.82 20.21 -5.24
C PHE A 78 13.61 18.95 -4.85
N GLU A 79 13.70 17.96 -5.73
CA GLU A 79 14.47 16.73 -5.55
C GLU A 79 15.42 16.54 -6.73
N CYS A 80 16.72 16.61 -6.47
CA CYS A 80 17.75 16.43 -7.50
C CYS A 80 17.97 14.96 -7.84
N ASP A 81 18.58 14.71 -8.99
CA ASP A 81 18.79 13.37 -9.55
C ASP A 81 19.56 12.46 -8.58
N SER A 82 20.60 12.99 -7.92
CA SER A 82 21.40 12.21 -6.96
C SER A 82 20.62 11.77 -5.72
N CYS A 83 19.67 12.58 -5.26
CA CYS A 83 18.80 12.22 -4.14
C CYS A 83 17.72 11.24 -4.59
N ASN A 84 17.14 11.48 -5.76
CA ASN A 84 16.13 10.59 -6.34
C ASN A 84 16.67 9.18 -6.56
N ASP A 85 17.86 9.06 -7.15
CA ASP A 85 18.53 7.78 -7.36
C ASP A 85 18.84 7.08 -6.04
N PHE A 86 19.29 7.83 -5.03
CA PHE A 86 19.58 7.28 -3.70
C PHE A 86 18.30 6.69 -3.07
N PHE A 87 17.21 7.45 -3.03
CA PHE A 87 15.95 6.99 -2.43
C PHE A 87 15.35 5.80 -3.17
N GLY A 88 15.37 5.83 -4.51
CA GLY A 88 14.93 4.71 -5.35
C GLY A 88 15.72 3.43 -5.07
N LYS A 89 17.06 3.50 -5.09
CA LYS A 89 17.92 2.32 -4.88
C LYS A 89 17.90 1.82 -3.43
N LYS A 90 17.94 2.74 -2.45
CA LYS A 90 18.14 2.38 -1.04
C LYS A 90 16.82 2.07 -0.33
N TYR A 91 15.74 2.80 -0.60
CA TYR A 91 14.52 2.74 0.20
C TYR A 91 13.32 2.16 -0.55
N GLU A 92 13.07 2.56 -1.80
CA GLU A 92 11.87 2.12 -2.52
C GLU A 92 11.82 0.60 -2.74
N ASN A 93 12.96 -0.06 -2.97
CA ASN A 93 13.01 -1.53 -3.06
C ASN A 93 12.61 -2.21 -1.74
N ASN A 94 13.01 -1.65 -0.58
CA ASN A 94 12.61 -2.19 0.73
C ASN A 94 11.11 -1.99 0.97
N LEU A 95 10.58 -0.82 0.59
CA LEU A 95 9.15 -0.55 0.65
C LEU A 95 8.34 -1.50 -0.26
N ALA A 96 8.81 -1.74 -1.49
CA ALA A 96 8.20 -2.69 -2.40
C ALA A 96 8.14 -4.11 -1.82
N ASN A 97 9.24 -4.55 -1.19
CA ASN A 97 9.34 -5.86 -0.55
C ASN A 97 8.42 -5.97 0.67
N PHE A 98 8.34 -4.92 1.48
CA PHE A 98 7.42 -4.82 2.62
C PHE A 98 5.95 -4.90 2.20
N LEU A 99 5.56 -4.22 1.12
CA LEU A 99 4.19 -4.28 0.61
C LEU A 99 3.85 -5.65 0.03
N GLY A 100 4.85 -6.37 -0.51
CA GLY A 100 4.70 -7.76 -0.95
C GLY A 100 3.59 -7.95 -1.98
N VAL A 101 2.73 -8.96 -1.75
CA VAL A 101 1.67 -9.37 -2.68
C VAL A 101 0.61 -8.29 -2.90
N SER A 102 0.41 -7.39 -1.94
CA SER A 102 -0.63 -6.35 -1.99
C SER A 102 -0.58 -5.49 -3.25
N ARG A 103 0.62 -5.24 -3.80
CA ARG A 103 0.81 -4.46 -5.04
C ARG A 103 0.22 -5.16 -6.26
N THR A 104 0.32 -6.49 -6.29
CA THR A 104 -0.24 -7.33 -7.35
C THR A 104 -1.76 -7.40 -7.22
N LEU A 105 -2.24 -7.66 -6.00
CA LEU A 105 -3.68 -7.75 -5.71
C LEU A 105 -4.40 -6.44 -6.02
N SER A 106 -3.81 -5.31 -5.62
CA SER A 106 -4.38 -3.98 -5.84
C SER A 106 -4.27 -3.49 -7.29
N GLY A 107 -3.54 -4.21 -8.15
CA GLY A 107 -3.40 -3.84 -9.56
C GLY A 107 -2.62 -2.53 -9.79
N VAL A 108 -1.74 -2.17 -8.86
CA VAL A 108 -0.95 -0.94 -8.97
C VAL A 108 0.08 -1.10 -10.08
N LYS A 109 0.02 -0.22 -11.08
CA LYS A 109 0.92 -0.26 -12.24
C LYS A 109 2.30 0.29 -11.87
N SER A 110 3.35 -0.35 -12.38
CA SER A 110 4.74 0.10 -12.31
C SER A 110 5.04 1.19 -13.36
N LYS A 111 6.30 1.64 -13.39
CA LYS A 111 6.86 2.56 -14.39
C LYS A 111 6.52 2.16 -15.83
N ASP A 112 6.59 0.86 -16.14
CA ASP A 112 6.31 0.33 -17.48
C ASP A 112 4.81 0.12 -17.74
N ASN A 113 3.95 0.70 -16.90
CA ASN A 113 2.50 0.56 -16.93
C ASN A 113 2.01 -0.90 -16.77
N LYS A 114 2.84 -1.77 -16.17
CA LYS A 114 2.57 -3.20 -15.91
C LYS A 114 2.31 -3.44 -14.43
N ILE A 115 1.40 -4.36 -14.11
CA ILE A 115 1.17 -4.80 -12.73
C ILE A 115 2.31 -5.76 -12.35
N PRO A 116 2.98 -5.59 -11.20
CA PRO A 116 4.07 -6.46 -10.80
C PRO A 116 3.58 -7.89 -10.59
N ILE A 117 4.46 -8.86 -10.90
CA ILE A 117 4.27 -10.26 -10.51
C ILE A 117 4.88 -10.43 -9.13
N PHE A 118 4.13 -11.03 -8.21
CA PHE A 118 4.64 -11.40 -6.90
C PHE A 118 5.09 -12.85 -6.90
N ASN A 119 6.29 -13.10 -6.39
CA ASN A 119 6.84 -14.43 -6.21
C ASN A 119 7.28 -14.60 -4.75
N SER A 120 6.60 -15.48 -4.02
CA SER A 120 7.02 -15.90 -2.70
C SER A 120 8.05 -17.01 -2.80
N SER A 121 9.34 -16.66 -2.87
CA SER A 121 10.41 -17.65 -3.12
C SER A 121 10.46 -18.79 -2.10
N GLY A 122 10.06 -18.55 -0.85
CA GLY A 122 9.98 -19.58 0.20
C GLY A 122 8.87 -20.61 -0.04
N TYR A 123 7.76 -20.21 -0.68
CA TYR A 123 6.58 -21.06 -0.88
C TYR A 123 6.27 -21.36 -2.35
N LYS A 124 7.07 -20.81 -3.27
CA LYS A 124 6.84 -20.82 -4.72
C LYS A 124 5.47 -20.29 -5.15
N LEU A 125 4.74 -19.59 -4.28
CA LEU A 125 3.47 -18.96 -4.62
C LEU A 125 3.71 -17.82 -5.61
N LEU A 126 3.04 -17.89 -6.76
CA LEU A 126 3.07 -16.88 -7.81
C LEU A 126 1.73 -16.16 -7.84
N ALA A 127 1.73 -14.84 -7.66
CA ALA A 127 0.58 -13.99 -7.93
C ALA A 127 0.82 -13.19 -9.21
N LYS A 128 -0.13 -13.22 -10.15
CA LYS A 128 -0.07 -12.41 -11.37
C LYS A 128 -1.47 -12.09 -11.89
N ARG A 129 -1.57 -11.00 -12.66
CA ARG A 129 -2.76 -10.77 -13.49
C ARG A 129 -2.77 -11.76 -14.65
N LYS A 130 -3.93 -12.38 -14.89
CA LYS A 130 -4.12 -13.40 -15.91
C LYS A 130 -5.56 -13.33 -16.40
N GLU A 131 -5.73 -13.39 -17.71
CA GLU A 131 -7.05 -13.55 -18.30
C GLU A 131 -7.64 -14.90 -17.92
N PHE A 132 -8.91 -14.92 -17.53
CA PHE A 132 -9.61 -16.12 -17.12
C PHE A 132 -11.02 -16.12 -17.71
N TYR A 133 -11.27 -16.98 -18.70
CA TYR A 133 -12.57 -17.14 -19.38
C TYR A 133 -13.25 -15.81 -19.73
N GLY A 134 -12.57 -15.01 -20.58
CA GLY A 134 -13.07 -13.71 -21.03
C GLY A 134 -12.86 -12.55 -20.05
N ILE A 135 -12.41 -12.82 -18.82
CA ILE A 135 -12.12 -11.80 -17.80
C ILE A 135 -10.67 -11.38 -17.89
N LYS A 136 -10.41 -10.23 -18.52
CA LYS A 136 -9.05 -9.73 -18.79
C LYS A 136 -8.25 -9.34 -17.55
N ASP A 137 -8.92 -8.96 -16.47
CA ASP A 137 -8.30 -8.43 -15.25
C ASP A 137 -8.36 -9.39 -14.04
N GLY A 138 -8.48 -10.70 -14.28
CA GLY A 138 -8.39 -11.70 -13.22
C GLY A 138 -7.02 -11.71 -12.51
N ILE A 139 -6.99 -12.13 -11.25
CA ILE A 139 -5.76 -12.40 -10.49
C ILE A 139 -5.66 -13.91 -10.31
N SER A 140 -4.53 -14.48 -10.71
CA SER A 140 -4.17 -15.87 -10.44
C SER A 140 -3.18 -15.93 -9.29
N LEU A 141 -3.43 -16.85 -8.36
CA LEU A 141 -2.56 -17.27 -7.27
C LEU A 141 -2.24 -18.76 -7.47
N SER A 142 -1.08 -19.07 -8.02
CA SER A 142 -0.71 -20.41 -8.46
C SER A 142 0.51 -20.98 -7.73
N LEU A 143 0.52 -22.29 -7.54
CA LEU A 143 1.67 -23.07 -7.11
C LEU A 143 2.24 -23.86 -8.32
N PRO A 144 3.52 -23.64 -8.70
CA PRO A 144 4.17 -24.41 -9.75
C PRO A 144 4.32 -25.91 -9.43
N THR A 145 4.21 -26.27 -8.16
CA THR A 145 4.22 -27.65 -7.67
C THR A 145 3.29 -27.70 -6.47
N LEU A 146 2.42 -28.70 -6.38
CA LEU A 146 1.52 -28.87 -5.23
C LEU A 146 2.34 -28.78 -3.93
N ALA A 147 1.93 -27.88 -3.04
CA ALA A 147 2.59 -27.63 -1.77
C ALA A 147 1.54 -27.59 -0.65
N LYS A 148 1.67 -28.52 0.29
CA LYS A 148 0.74 -28.69 1.40
C LYS A 148 0.80 -27.52 2.38
N GLY A 149 -0.34 -27.16 2.95
CA GLY A 149 -0.44 -26.12 3.99
C GLY A 149 -0.10 -24.69 3.54
N ILE A 150 -0.16 -24.41 2.22
CA ILE A 150 -0.13 -23.04 1.69
C ILE A 150 -1.55 -22.47 1.64
N PHE A 151 -2.49 -23.27 1.14
CA PHE A 151 -3.91 -22.97 1.16
C PHE A 151 -4.55 -23.67 2.35
N THR A 152 -5.17 -22.90 3.24
CA THR A 152 -5.94 -23.42 4.36
C THR A 152 -7.39 -22.98 4.18
N ILE A 153 -8.33 -23.92 4.24
CA ILE A 153 -9.76 -23.63 4.13
C ILE A 153 -10.47 -24.21 5.36
N ASP A 154 -11.09 -23.32 6.13
CA ASP A 154 -12.03 -23.65 7.19
C ASP A 154 -13.45 -23.38 6.68
N ASP A 155 -14.05 -24.42 6.10
CA ASP A 155 -15.38 -24.34 5.51
C ASP A 155 -16.45 -24.00 6.56
N ARG A 156 -16.34 -24.56 7.77
CA ARG A 156 -17.28 -24.29 8.86
C ARG A 156 -17.24 -22.84 9.32
N ALA A 157 -16.06 -22.22 9.33
CA ALA A 157 -15.91 -20.81 9.65
C ALA A 157 -16.14 -19.87 8.45
N GLY A 158 -16.27 -20.42 7.23
CA GLY A 158 -16.37 -19.61 6.02
C GLY A 158 -15.10 -18.81 5.75
N LYS A 159 -13.91 -19.40 5.95
CA LYS A 159 -12.63 -18.70 5.88
C LYS A 159 -11.59 -19.46 5.09
N ALA A 160 -10.88 -18.77 4.19
CA ALA A 160 -9.70 -19.29 3.51
C ALA A 160 -8.48 -18.41 3.79
N GLU A 161 -7.32 -19.02 3.94
CA GLU A 161 -6.04 -18.35 4.13
C GLU A 161 -5.01 -18.87 3.13
N ILE A 162 -4.25 -17.94 2.56
CA ILE A 162 -3.14 -18.24 1.65
C ILE A 162 -1.87 -17.71 2.27
N LYS A 163 -1.03 -18.62 2.74
CA LYS A 163 0.25 -18.28 3.37
C LYS A 163 1.27 -17.87 2.32
N PHE A 164 1.96 -16.76 2.54
CA PHE A 164 3.06 -16.31 1.70
C PHE A 164 4.21 -15.71 2.52
N LEU A 165 5.42 -15.85 2.00
CA LEU A 165 6.63 -15.22 2.51
C LEU A 165 6.95 -13.98 1.67
N LYS A 166 7.10 -12.83 2.31
CA LYS A 166 7.55 -11.60 1.66
C LYS A 166 9.01 -11.69 1.23
N PRO A 167 9.40 -11.01 0.11
CA PRO A 167 10.81 -10.73 -0.15
C PRO A 167 11.44 -10.02 1.05
N SER A 168 12.72 -10.29 1.30
CA SER A 168 13.38 -9.72 2.46
C SER A 168 13.52 -8.21 2.36
N TYR A 169 13.40 -7.51 3.47
CA TYR A 169 13.56 -6.08 3.53
C TYR A 169 14.17 -5.63 4.87
N VAL A 170 14.69 -4.42 4.90
CA VAL A 170 15.21 -3.78 6.12
C VAL A 170 14.15 -2.80 6.65
N PRO A 171 13.57 -3.03 7.84
CA PRO A 171 12.45 -2.22 8.34
C PRO A 171 12.76 -0.71 8.41
N ILE A 172 13.93 -0.30 8.90
CA ILE A 172 14.26 1.13 8.99
C ILE A 172 14.30 1.83 7.63
N LYS A 173 14.60 1.10 6.56
CA LYS A 173 14.60 1.62 5.18
C LYS A 173 13.18 1.82 4.66
N VAL A 174 12.22 1.00 5.12
CA VAL A 174 10.78 1.18 4.84
C VAL A 174 10.28 2.43 5.55
N TYR A 175 10.62 2.61 6.83
CA TYR A 175 10.29 3.84 7.57
C TYR A 175 10.87 5.08 6.87
N LYS A 176 12.15 5.06 6.49
CA LYS A 176 12.79 6.17 5.76
C LYS A 176 12.14 6.43 4.39
N ALA A 177 11.62 5.40 3.71
CA ALA A 177 10.83 5.57 2.49
C ALA A 177 9.55 6.38 2.76
N PHE A 178 8.78 6.01 3.79
CA PHE A 178 7.58 6.76 4.18
C PHE A 178 7.90 8.17 4.68
N LEU A 179 8.97 8.33 5.46
CA LEU A 179 9.43 9.63 5.94
C LEU A 179 9.85 10.56 4.79
N LYS A 180 10.49 10.02 3.74
CA LYS A 180 10.78 10.79 2.51
C LYS A 180 9.52 11.37 1.90
N VAL A 181 8.44 10.60 1.82
CA VAL A 181 7.14 11.08 1.31
C VAL A 181 6.58 12.18 2.22
N ALA A 182 6.58 11.95 3.53
CA ALA A 182 6.09 12.93 4.50
C ALA A 182 6.85 14.27 4.43
N LEU A 183 8.18 14.22 4.35
CA LEU A 183 9.04 15.41 4.19
C LEU A 183 8.90 16.06 2.80
N SER A 184 8.51 15.32 1.78
CA SER A 184 8.24 15.87 0.44
C SER A 184 6.99 16.76 0.44
N ILE A 185 5.98 16.43 1.23
CA ILE A 185 4.74 17.21 1.29
C ILE A 185 4.82 18.35 2.31
N ILE A 186 5.90 18.50 3.07
CA ILE A 186 5.97 19.60 4.03
C ILE A 186 6.00 20.97 3.31
N PRO A 187 5.22 21.97 3.77
CA PRO A 187 5.31 23.33 3.27
C PRO A 187 6.73 23.91 3.44
N GLU A 188 7.17 24.74 2.48
CA GLU A 188 8.53 25.30 2.45
C GLU A 188 8.89 26.05 3.76
N LYS A 189 7.92 26.78 4.33
CA LYS A 189 8.06 27.51 5.62
C LYS A 189 8.45 26.63 6.82
N TYR A 190 8.32 25.31 6.73
CA TYR A 190 8.67 24.37 7.80
C TYR A 190 9.86 23.47 7.47
N VAL A 191 10.48 23.60 6.29
CA VAL A 191 11.62 22.75 5.92
C VAL A 191 12.76 22.89 6.94
N ASP A 192 13.06 24.12 7.37
CA ASP A 192 14.11 24.39 8.37
C ASP A 192 13.77 23.83 9.77
N ASP A 193 12.48 23.76 10.12
CA ASP A 193 12.00 23.15 11.38
C ASP A 193 12.37 21.65 11.42
N TYR A 194 12.49 21.00 10.25
CA TYR A 194 12.81 19.57 10.13
C TYR A 194 14.25 19.28 9.67
N LYS A 195 15.18 20.24 9.83
CA LYS A 195 16.57 20.09 9.36
C LYS A 195 17.26 18.80 9.83
N TYR A 196 16.99 18.34 11.06
CA TYR A 196 17.56 17.10 11.59
C TYR A 196 17.01 15.87 10.86
N ALA A 197 15.70 15.83 10.60
CA ALA A 197 15.11 14.75 9.82
C ALA A 197 15.69 14.71 8.40
N PHE A 198 15.86 15.85 7.72
CA PHE A 198 16.49 15.91 6.40
C PHE A 198 17.95 15.45 6.40
N GLN A 199 18.75 15.91 7.37
CA GLN A 199 20.18 15.57 7.49
C GLN A 199 20.40 14.06 7.66
N HIS A 200 19.65 13.43 8.55
CA HIS A 200 19.83 12.00 8.85
C HIS A 200 19.09 11.07 7.89
N LEU A 201 18.20 11.59 7.03
CA LEU A 201 17.38 10.76 6.13
C LEU A 201 18.22 9.87 5.21
N LYS A 202 19.44 10.29 4.85
CA LYS A 202 20.35 9.54 3.96
C LYS A 202 21.43 8.75 4.70
N GLU A 203 21.57 8.93 5.99
CA GLU A 203 22.57 8.24 6.80
C GLU A 203 22.12 6.80 7.08
N ASP A 204 23.07 5.86 7.20
CA ASP A 204 22.79 4.46 7.58
C ASP A 204 22.83 4.28 9.12
N ASP A 205 22.52 5.33 9.88
CA ASP A 205 22.55 5.34 11.35
C ASP A 205 21.23 4.87 12.02
N ASN A 206 21.27 4.76 13.35
CA ASN A 206 20.14 4.47 14.23
C ASN A 206 19.30 5.71 14.60
N PHE A 207 19.50 6.85 13.94
CA PHE A 207 18.93 8.13 14.39
C PHE A 207 17.40 8.09 14.53
N PHE A 208 16.72 7.33 13.66
CA PHE A 208 15.27 7.21 13.67
C PHE A 208 14.74 6.00 14.47
N SER A 209 15.59 5.13 15.01
CA SER A 209 15.15 3.83 15.55
C SER A 209 14.10 3.99 16.66
N GLU A 210 14.26 4.96 17.56
CA GLU A 210 13.30 5.22 18.66
C GLU A 210 11.92 5.72 18.20
N VAL A 211 11.84 6.30 17.00
CA VAL A 211 10.63 6.93 16.45
C VAL A 211 10.07 6.19 15.24
N ALA A 212 10.72 5.11 14.80
CA ALA A 212 10.37 4.34 13.62
C ALA A 212 9.16 3.42 13.86
N LYS A 213 8.06 3.97 14.35
CA LYS A 213 6.80 3.27 14.60
C LYS A 213 5.71 3.86 13.73
N ILE A 214 4.99 2.99 13.02
CA ILE A 214 3.91 3.39 12.11
C ILE A 214 2.64 2.69 12.57
N ALA A 215 1.59 3.47 12.83
CA ALA A 215 0.25 2.91 12.92
C ALA A 215 -0.22 2.51 11.53
N TYR A 216 -0.55 1.24 11.42
CA TYR A 216 -0.99 0.58 10.22
C TYR A 216 -2.46 0.22 10.37
N TYR A 217 -3.27 0.63 9.40
CA TYR A 217 -4.67 0.23 9.29
C TYR A 217 -4.91 -0.53 8.01
N GLU A 218 -5.75 -1.56 8.09
CA GLU A 218 -6.38 -2.18 6.92
C GLU A 218 -7.87 -1.90 6.99
N LEU A 219 -8.37 -1.26 5.94
CA LEU A 219 -9.77 -0.92 5.77
C LEU A 219 -10.48 -2.00 4.94
N PRO A 220 -11.80 -2.14 5.09
CA PRO A 220 -12.61 -2.87 4.14
C PRO A 220 -12.37 -2.40 2.70
N HIS A 221 -12.42 -3.32 1.73
CA HIS A 221 -12.09 -3.01 0.34
C HIS A 221 -12.95 -1.89 -0.27
N ASN A 222 -14.22 -1.75 0.15
CA ASN A 222 -15.11 -0.67 -0.29
C ASN A 222 -14.69 0.73 0.20
N HIS A 223 -13.70 0.84 1.07
CA HIS A 223 -13.07 2.10 1.49
C HIS A 223 -11.65 2.27 0.92
N SER A 224 -11.27 1.46 -0.07
CA SER A 224 -9.97 1.59 -0.75
C SER A 224 -9.90 2.90 -1.55
N VAL A 225 -8.74 3.55 -1.54
CA VAL A 225 -8.47 4.70 -2.41
C VAL A 225 -7.84 4.25 -3.72
N ALA A 226 -8.38 4.70 -4.85
CA ALA A 226 -7.86 4.36 -6.17
C ALA A 226 -6.46 4.96 -6.42
N ASN A 227 -6.22 6.17 -5.91
CA ASN A 227 -4.95 6.86 -5.97
C ASN A 227 -4.48 7.21 -4.56
N PRO A 228 -3.16 7.27 -4.30
CA PRO A 228 -2.64 7.68 -3.01
C PRO A 228 -3.09 9.06 -2.57
N ILE A 229 -3.37 9.19 -1.28
CA ILE A 229 -3.72 10.46 -0.63
C ILE A 229 -2.84 10.62 0.61
N CYS A 230 -2.17 11.75 0.73
CA CYS A 230 -1.43 12.10 1.94
C CYS A 230 -2.10 13.24 2.68
N PHE A 231 -2.26 13.08 3.99
CA PHE A 231 -2.60 14.15 4.92
C PHE A 231 -1.37 14.53 5.73
N LEU A 232 -1.13 15.82 5.87
CA LEU A 232 -0.25 16.40 6.87
C LEU A 232 -1.11 17.22 7.82
N PHE A 233 -1.21 16.74 9.05
CA PHE A 233 -1.87 17.44 10.15
C PHE A 233 -0.84 18.26 10.93
N ARG A 234 -1.24 19.40 11.46
CA ARG A 234 -0.42 20.27 12.30
C ARG A 234 -1.16 20.61 13.59
N LYS A 235 -0.45 20.60 14.71
CA LYS A 235 -1.04 21.00 16.00
C LYS A 235 -1.40 22.48 15.99
N PHE A 236 -2.52 22.84 16.63
CA PHE A 236 -2.93 24.25 16.77
C PHE A 236 -2.06 25.00 17.76
N GLU A 237 -1.83 24.41 18.94
CA GLU A 237 -1.11 25.03 20.05
C GLU A 237 0.39 24.69 20.00
N PRO A 238 1.27 25.64 19.62
CA PRO A 238 2.68 25.32 19.35
C PRO A 238 3.44 24.85 20.59
N LYS A 239 3.02 25.27 21.80
CA LYS A 239 3.65 24.91 23.08
C LYS A 239 3.20 23.55 23.63
N ASN A 240 2.14 22.97 23.08
CA ASN A 240 1.68 21.66 23.54
C ASN A 240 2.76 20.61 23.28
N ARG A 241 2.97 19.75 24.28
CA ARG A 241 3.96 18.65 24.28
C ARG A 241 3.43 17.40 23.55
N ILE A 242 2.89 17.64 22.37
CA ILE A 242 2.45 16.66 21.37
C ILE A 242 3.21 16.93 20.06
N PRO A 243 3.32 15.95 19.15
CA PRO A 243 4.04 16.13 17.90
C PRO A 243 3.58 17.33 17.07
N ASN A 244 4.51 18.03 16.43
CA ASN A 244 4.21 19.23 15.67
C ASN A 244 3.36 18.90 14.44
N HIS A 245 3.70 17.80 13.75
CA HIS A 245 2.95 17.30 12.61
C HIS A 245 2.73 15.78 12.69
N VAL A 246 1.58 15.34 12.19
CA VAL A 246 1.24 13.92 12.00
C VAL A 246 0.97 13.70 10.52
N PHE A 247 1.58 12.67 9.94
CA PHE A 247 1.41 12.29 8.54
C PHE A 247 0.58 11.03 8.43
N ALA A 248 -0.35 11.01 7.48
CA ALA A 248 -1.09 9.83 7.09
C ALA A 248 -1.00 9.64 5.57
N LEU A 249 -0.60 8.45 5.12
CA LEU A 249 -0.68 8.02 3.73
C LEU A 249 -1.79 6.97 3.59
N TYR A 250 -2.75 7.26 2.73
CA TYR A 250 -3.77 6.33 2.25
C TYR A 250 -3.28 5.75 0.94
N PHE A 251 -3.24 4.43 0.88
CA PHE A 251 -2.82 3.66 -0.29
C PHE A 251 -3.69 2.42 -0.38
N GLN A 252 -4.57 2.35 -1.38
CA GLN A 252 -5.54 1.26 -1.50
C GLN A 252 -6.38 1.15 -0.21
N SER A 253 -6.52 -0.06 0.34
CA SER A 253 -7.17 -0.30 1.63
C SER A 253 -6.27 -0.03 2.84
N TYR A 254 -5.06 0.49 2.66
CA TYR A 254 -4.08 0.68 3.75
C TYR A 254 -3.94 2.13 4.16
N ILE A 255 -3.75 2.35 5.46
CA ILE A 255 -3.34 3.65 6.01
C ILE A 255 -2.06 3.48 6.80
N PHE A 256 -1.04 4.26 6.46
CA PHE A 256 0.23 4.34 7.19
C PHE A 256 0.31 5.71 7.87
N GLN A 257 0.35 5.73 9.20
CA GLN A 257 0.32 6.97 9.96
C GLN A 257 1.41 7.05 11.03
N PHE A 258 2.10 8.17 11.11
CA PHE A 258 3.12 8.43 12.13
C PHE A 258 3.37 9.93 12.34
N PRO A 259 3.87 10.34 13.52
CA PRO A 259 4.34 11.71 13.73
C PRO A 259 5.61 12.01 12.93
N LEU A 260 5.72 13.19 12.31
CA LEU A 260 6.99 13.61 11.72
C LEU A 260 8.00 13.87 12.84
N PRO A 261 9.15 13.17 12.85
CA PRO A 261 10.07 13.25 13.96
C PRO A 261 11.01 14.46 13.84
N PHE A 262 11.60 14.82 14.98
CA PHE A 262 12.74 15.72 15.11
C PHE A 262 12.53 17.13 14.55
N SER A 263 11.30 17.65 14.66
CA SER A 263 11.07 19.09 14.45
C SER A 263 11.78 19.90 15.55
N LEU A 264 12.29 21.09 15.23
CA LEU A 264 12.87 22.00 16.22
C LEU A 264 11.81 22.40 17.24
N THR A 265 10.58 22.62 16.80
CA THR A 265 9.43 22.87 17.69
C THR A 265 9.25 21.77 18.74
N ASP A 266 9.26 20.50 18.34
CA ASP A 266 9.08 19.37 19.26
C ASP A 266 10.28 19.20 20.19
N LYS A 267 11.50 19.42 19.68
CA LYS A 267 12.72 19.41 20.49
C LYS A 267 12.67 20.51 21.55
N ASN A 268 12.29 21.73 21.19
CA ASN A 268 12.20 22.87 22.10
C ASN A 268 11.11 22.67 23.17
N ASN A 269 10.05 21.95 22.84
CA ASN A 269 9.00 21.58 23.81
C ASN A 269 9.36 20.34 24.66
N GLY A 270 10.58 19.81 24.53
CA GLY A 270 11.04 18.65 25.29
C GLY A 270 10.30 17.37 24.94
N LEU A 271 9.90 17.16 23.68
CA LEU A 271 9.23 15.92 23.26
C LEU A 271 10.19 14.71 23.29
N TYR A 272 11.50 14.95 23.10
CA TYR A 272 12.54 13.92 23.00
C TYR A 272 13.46 13.85 24.23
N ASN A 273 13.02 14.37 25.39
CA ASN A 273 13.81 14.43 26.63
C ASN A 273 13.63 13.19 27.53
N GLY A 274 13.03 12.11 27.02
CA GLY A 274 12.78 10.87 27.77
C GLY A 274 11.52 10.87 28.65
N SER A 275 10.83 11.99 28.86
CA SER A 275 9.54 11.93 29.58
C SER A 275 8.44 11.40 28.66
N PRO A 276 7.47 10.61 29.17
CA PRO A 276 6.36 10.09 28.37
C PRO A 276 5.62 11.21 27.62
N SER A 277 5.22 10.94 26.38
CA SER A 277 4.37 11.82 25.58
C SER A 277 3.23 11.03 24.98
N SER A 278 2.03 11.60 24.97
CA SER A 278 0.88 11.03 24.29
C SER A 278 0.97 11.35 22.80
N VAL A 279 1.22 10.33 21.99
CA VAL A 279 1.05 10.41 20.54
C VAL A 279 -0.41 10.12 20.23
N THR A 280 -1.16 11.16 19.86
CA THR A 280 -2.52 10.99 19.33
C THR A 280 -2.44 10.92 17.81
N LEU A 281 -3.02 9.87 17.25
CA LEU A 281 -3.10 9.62 15.83
C LEU A 281 -4.52 9.92 15.35
N CYS A 282 -4.65 10.41 14.13
CA CYS A 282 -5.95 10.62 13.49
C CYS A 282 -6.53 9.24 13.16
N PRO A 283 -7.75 8.92 13.61
CA PRO A 283 -8.47 7.76 13.09
C PRO A 283 -8.60 7.79 11.56
N PRO A 284 -8.87 6.63 10.92
CA PRO A 284 -9.19 6.57 9.52
C PRO A 284 -10.27 7.59 9.13
N ILE A 285 -9.94 8.47 8.20
CA ILE A 285 -10.88 9.34 7.51
C ILE A 285 -11.45 8.50 6.37
N LEU A 286 -12.74 8.22 6.45
CA LEU A 286 -13.49 7.50 5.43
C LEU A 286 -14.15 8.48 4.48
N PHE A 287 -14.11 8.17 3.18
CA PHE A 287 -14.74 8.98 2.12
C PHE A 287 -16.20 8.59 1.84
N SER A 288 -16.72 7.61 2.58
CA SER A 288 -18.10 7.17 2.58
C SER A 288 -18.43 6.58 3.96
N GLU A 289 -19.69 6.56 4.34
CA GLU A 289 -20.09 5.92 5.59
C GLU A 289 -19.76 4.42 5.58
N PRO A 290 -19.21 3.88 6.69
CA PRO A 290 -18.99 2.45 6.81
C PRO A 290 -20.33 1.73 6.93
N LYS A 291 -20.45 0.58 6.27
CA LYS A 291 -21.60 -0.32 6.47
C LYS A 291 -21.67 -0.73 7.94
N LEU A 292 -22.88 -0.99 8.44
CA LEU A 292 -23.07 -1.48 9.80
C LEU A 292 -22.27 -2.78 10.01
N GLY A 293 -21.44 -2.81 11.05
CA GLY A 293 -20.57 -3.95 11.37
C GLY A 293 -19.30 -4.06 10.52
N ALA A 294 -18.98 -3.06 9.68
CA ALA A 294 -17.70 -3.01 8.97
C ALA A 294 -16.53 -3.01 9.96
N LYS A 295 -15.58 -3.92 9.76
CA LYS A 295 -14.40 -4.06 10.62
C LYS A 295 -13.16 -3.53 9.92
N TYR A 296 -12.26 -2.91 10.67
CA TYR A 296 -10.91 -2.59 10.24
C TYR A 296 -9.91 -3.31 11.12
N PHE A 297 -8.68 -3.45 10.61
CA PHE A 297 -7.53 -3.89 11.40
C PHE A 297 -6.67 -2.68 11.77
N ARG A 298 -6.12 -2.66 12.99
CA ARG A 298 -5.18 -1.63 13.45
C ARG A 298 -4.06 -2.27 14.26
N ILE A 299 -2.82 -1.92 13.94
CA ILE A 299 -1.64 -2.30 14.72
C ILE A 299 -0.59 -1.19 14.66
N ILE A 300 0.32 -1.14 15.64
CA ILE A 300 1.53 -0.34 15.55
C ILE A 300 2.66 -1.27 15.09
N LYS A 301 3.19 -1.06 13.88
CA LYS A 301 4.35 -1.79 13.38
C LYS A 301 5.63 -1.06 13.76
N ASP A 302 6.60 -1.81 14.28
CA ASP A 302 7.94 -1.33 14.62
C ASP A 302 8.89 -1.54 13.43
N PHE A 303 9.45 -0.43 12.95
CA PHE A 303 10.41 -0.37 11.84
C PHE A 303 11.81 0.05 12.30
N SER A 304 12.12 -0.03 13.60
CA SER A 304 13.41 0.39 14.16
C SER A 304 14.60 -0.48 13.74
N SER A 305 14.35 -1.74 13.36
CA SER A 305 15.39 -2.70 13.04
C SER A 305 16.16 -2.36 11.76
N GLN A 306 17.49 -2.45 11.85
CA GLN A 306 18.40 -2.39 10.70
C GLN A 306 18.65 -3.74 10.03
N ASN A 307 18.19 -4.83 10.66
CA ASN A 307 18.43 -6.17 10.15
C ASN A 307 17.52 -6.45 8.95
N ASN A 308 18.05 -7.21 7.99
CA ASN A 308 17.25 -7.73 6.90
C ASN A 308 16.35 -8.84 7.46
N ILE A 309 15.03 -8.69 7.33
CA ILE A 309 14.04 -9.64 7.83
C ILE A 309 13.29 -10.28 6.67
N LYS A 310 12.67 -11.43 6.95
CA LYS A 310 11.66 -12.07 6.11
C LYS A 310 10.43 -12.29 6.97
N GLU A 311 9.26 -11.98 6.43
CA GLU A 311 8.00 -12.06 7.15
C GLU A 311 7.03 -12.96 6.39
N GLU A 312 6.38 -13.82 7.15
CA GLU A 312 5.25 -14.60 6.69
C GLU A 312 3.96 -13.83 6.96
N GLU A 313 3.07 -13.81 5.97
CA GLU A 313 1.74 -13.22 6.06
C GLU A 313 0.72 -14.12 5.35
N PHE A 314 -0.55 -13.79 5.55
CA PHE A 314 -1.68 -14.52 4.99
C PHE A 314 -2.54 -13.59 4.15
N ILE A 315 -2.99 -14.07 3.00
CA ILE A 315 -4.14 -13.47 2.30
C ILE A 315 -5.38 -14.17 2.85
N THR A 316 -6.30 -13.42 3.45
CA THR A 316 -7.50 -13.97 4.08
C THR A 316 -8.74 -13.64 3.25
N PHE A 317 -9.57 -14.65 3.04
CA PHE A 317 -10.87 -14.53 2.39
C PHE A 317 -11.96 -15.02 3.34
N SER A 318 -13.14 -14.43 3.19
CA SER A 318 -14.35 -14.91 3.86
C SER A 318 -15.39 -15.29 2.80
N PHE A 319 -16.12 -16.36 3.07
CA PHE A 319 -17.17 -16.91 2.22
C PHE A 319 -18.29 -17.49 3.11
N GLU A 320 -19.38 -17.95 2.51
CA GLU A 320 -20.51 -18.50 3.26
C GLU A 320 -20.13 -19.82 3.96
N PRO A 321 -20.37 -19.97 5.28
CA PRO A 321 -20.05 -21.19 6.00
C PRO A 321 -20.67 -22.46 5.38
N ASN A 322 -19.88 -23.52 5.27
CA ASN A 322 -20.25 -24.83 4.73
C ASN A 322 -20.55 -24.84 3.22
N ILE A 323 -20.17 -23.80 2.47
CA ILE A 323 -20.39 -23.77 1.02
C ILE A 323 -19.46 -24.72 0.27
N MET A 324 -18.28 -25.05 0.83
CA MET A 324 -17.29 -25.86 0.14
C MET A 324 -17.75 -27.31 -0.02
N SER A 325 -18.56 -27.83 0.92
CA SER A 325 -19.17 -29.16 0.80
C SER A 325 -20.19 -29.28 -0.33
N ASP A 326 -20.76 -28.17 -0.78
CA ASP A 326 -21.78 -28.14 -1.84
C ASP A 326 -21.17 -27.88 -3.23
N LEU A 327 -19.85 -27.66 -3.31
CA LEU A 327 -19.16 -27.45 -4.58
C LEU A 327 -19.14 -28.73 -5.42
N LYS A 328 -19.49 -28.59 -6.71
CA LYS A 328 -19.29 -29.65 -7.70
C LYS A 328 -18.08 -29.35 -8.57
N ALA A 329 -17.29 -30.37 -8.85
CA ALA A 329 -16.16 -30.24 -9.76
C ALA A 329 -16.64 -30.14 -11.20
N TYR A 330 -16.03 -29.25 -11.99
CA TYR A 330 -16.31 -29.07 -13.40
C TYR A 330 -15.05 -29.41 -14.20
N ASP A 331 -15.14 -30.39 -15.11
CA ASP A 331 -14.04 -30.75 -15.99
C ASP A 331 -13.99 -29.76 -17.17
N ILE A 332 -12.90 -29.01 -17.25
CA ILE A 332 -12.71 -27.97 -18.26
C ILE A 332 -12.55 -28.54 -19.68
N LYS A 333 -12.06 -29.78 -19.83
CA LYS A 333 -11.83 -30.42 -21.12
C LYS A 333 -13.10 -31.03 -21.69
N THR A 334 -13.91 -31.67 -20.85
CA THR A 334 -15.14 -32.34 -21.28
C THR A 334 -16.38 -31.47 -21.15
N GLY A 335 -16.34 -30.44 -20.30
CA GLY A 335 -17.49 -29.60 -19.97
C GLY A 335 -18.47 -30.25 -19.01
N GLU A 336 -18.12 -31.40 -18.43
CA GLU A 336 -19.01 -32.17 -17.56
C GLU A 336 -18.82 -31.79 -16.08
N VAL A 337 -19.94 -31.79 -15.35
CA VAL A 337 -19.92 -31.71 -13.88
C VAL A 337 -19.67 -33.11 -13.33
N THR A 338 -18.68 -33.25 -12.47
CA THR A 338 -18.24 -34.52 -11.86
C THR A 338 -18.52 -34.55 -10.36
N ASP A 339 -18.55 -35.75 -9.78
CA ASP A 339 -18.78 -35.97 -8.34
C ASP A 339 -17.49 -35.91 -7.50
N ILE A 340 -16.40 -35.36 -8.06
CA ILE A 340 -15.13 -35.22 -7.34
C ILE A 340 -15.32 -34.22 -6.20
N THR A 341 -15.11 -34.67 -4.96
CA THR A 341 -15.15 -33.81 -3.77
C THR A 341 -13.97 -32.85 -3.76
N PHE A 342 -14.23 -31.59 -3.40
CA PHE A 342 -13.20 -30.59 -3.22
C PHE A 342 -12.24 -30.96 -2.07
N ASN A 343 -10.94 -30.92 -2.34
CA ASN A 343 -9.88 -31.09 -1.35
C ASN A 343 -8.94 -29.88 -1.39
N PRO A 344 -8.82 -29.11 -0.30
CA PRO A 344 -7.94 -27.93 -0.25
C PRO A 344 -6.46 -28.22 -0.54
N GLU A 345 -5.99 -29.44 -0.25
CA GLU A 345 -4.59 -29.83 -0.47
C GLU A 345 -4.27 -30.05 -1.97
N ASP A 346 -5.31 -30.18 -2.80
CA ASP A 346 -5.19 -30.36 -4.26
C ASP A 346 -5.25 -29.01 -5.01
N ILE A 347 -5.35 -27.88 -4.30
CA ILE A 347 -5.37 -26.55 -4.93
C ILE A 347 -4.01 -26.26 -5.58
N ALA A 348 -4.01 -26.26 -6.91
CA ALA A 348 -2.88 -25.80 -7.71
C ALA A 348 -2.94 -24.29 -8.01
N GLU A 349 -4.15 -23.73 -8.19
CA GLU A 349 -4.35 -22.33 -8.59
C GLU A 349 -5.70 -21.80 -8.10
N ILE A 350 -5.72 -20.59 -7.57
CA ILE A 350 -6.93 -19.82 -7.26
C ILE A 350 -7.03 -18.64 -8.23
N TYR A 351 -8.20 -18.48 -8.84
CA TYR A 351 -8.54 -17.32 -9.65
C TYR A 351 -9.48 -16.40 -8.88
N MET A 352 -9.11 -15.13 -8.79
CA MET A 352 -9.95 -14.08 -8.22
C MET A 352 -10.35 -13.12 -9.32
N VAL A 353 -11.65 -12.86 -9.41
CA VAL A 353 -12.24 -11.96 -10.39
C VAL A 353 -13.20 -11.00 -9.68
N PRO A 354 -13.51 -9.82 -10.25
CA PRO A 354 -14.54 -8.94 -9.71
C PRO A 354 -15.86 -9.70 -9.50
N TYR A 355 -16.59 -9.39 -8.41
CA TYR A 355 -17.78 -10.13 -7.99
C TYR A 355 -18.85 -10.30 -9.10
N ASP A 356 -19.10 -9.26 -9.89
CA ASP A 356 -20.11 -9.29 -10.97
C ASP A 356 -19.57 -9.83 -12.31
N SER A 357 -18.43 -10.51 -12.31
CA SER A 357 -17.84 -11.04 -13.54
C SER A 357 -18.64 -12.23 -14.06
N LYS A 358 -18.95 -12.23 -15.36
CA LYS A 358 -19.55 -13.37 -16.05
C LYS A 358 -18.45 -14.18 -16.73
N LEU A 359 -18.30 -15.44 -16.33
CA LEU A 359 -17.38 -16.37 -16.97
C LEU A 359 -17.97 -16.79 -18.33
N SER A 360 -17.19 -16.63 -19.40
CA SER A 360 -17.54 -17.21 -20.70
C SER A 360 -17.11 -18.69 -20.71
N LEU A 361 -17.91 -19.55 -20.09
CA LEU A 361 -17.76 -21.00 -20.18
C LEU A 361 -18.38 -21.45 -21.52
N PHE A 362 -17.55 -21.46 -22.57
CA PHE A 362 -17.83 -21.82 -23.98
C PHE A 362 -18.95 -21.02 -24.70
N ASP A 363 -18.59 -20.40 -25.83
CA ASP A 363 -19.52 -20.17 -26.94
C ASP A 363 -19.71 -21.52 -27.66
N ASN A 364 -20.93 -22.05 -27.69
CA ASN A 364 -21.28 -23.29 -28.41
C ASN A 364 -21.29 -23.13 -29.94
N SER A 365 -20.36 -22.39 -30.54
CA SER A 365 -20.36 -22.11 -31.99
C SER A 365 -19.35 -22.91 -32.82
N ASP A 366 -18.46 -23.68 -32.20
CA ASP A 366 -17.41 -24.44 -32.94
C ASP A 366 -17.67 -25.96 -33.04
N LEU A 367 -18.92 -26.41 -32.84
CA LEU A 367 -19.31 -27.82 -32.99
C LEU A 367 -20.39 -28.06 -34.06
N SER A 368 -20.37 -27.30 -35.14
CA SER A 368 -21.13 -27.63 -36.36
C SER A 368 -20.25 -27.55 -37.61
N GLU A 369 -19.25 -28.43 -37.71
CA GLU A 369 -18.85 -28.94 -39.02
C GLU A 369 -19.72 -30.17 -39.32
N GLU A 370 -20.80 -29.94 -40.08
CA GLU A 370 -21.54 -31.03 -40.73
C GLU A 370 -20.59 -31.80 -41.67
N PRO A 371 -20.66 -33.14 -41.73
CA PRO A 371 -19.86 -33.90 -42.66
C PRO A 371 -20.33 -33.62 -44.09
N ASN A 372 -19.43 -33.12 -44.94
CA ASN A 372 -19.63 -33.06 -46.38
C ASN A 372 -20.02 -34.44 -46.92
N ASN A 373 -21.29 -34.58 -47.32
CA ASN A 373 -21.77 -35.68 -48.14
C ASN A 373 -21.08 -35.61 -49.51
N LEU A 374 -20.15 -36.52 -49.75
CA LEU A 374 -19.74 -36.92 -51.09
C LEU A 374 -20.85 -37.80 -51.69
N THR A 375 -21.50 -37.31 -52.73
CA THR A 375 -22.28 -38.13 -53.67
C THR A 375 -21.55 -38.10 -55.01
N ASP A 376 -21.36 -39.31 -55.57
CA ASP A 376 -20.95 -39.54 -56.95
C ASP A 376 -21.98 -39.02 -57.97
#